data_AF-A0A957Z8A2-F1
#
_entry.id   AF-A0A957Z8A2-F1
#
_cell.length_a   1.000
_cell.length_b   1.000
_cell.length_c   1.000
_cell.angle_alpha   90.00
_cell.angle_beta   90.00
_cell.angle_gamma   90.00
#
_symmetry.space_group_name_H-M   'P 1'
#
loop_
_entity.id
_entity.type
_entity.pdbx_description
1 polymer ?
#
loop_
_entity_poly.entity_id
_entity_poly.type
_entity_poly.pdbx_seq_one_letter_code
_entity_poly.pdbx_strand_id
1 'polypeptide(L)'
;MKLARIYPFVVAVGIMFALSACRGIVSNPSPHATQATDYAQAVHWLSIPVVSHDVDVFYLYPTAWQKVNASDPNICDIDNPSMLAGSAAAFARSATAFEPFANVYAPYYRQADAAYALSLPLPEHDALIAGIPTMDAVAAFDYYIEHFNAGRPFILAGHSQGSNVLINLLTGYLADHPEVYQRMVAAYVIGYPVTAELLA
;
A
#
# COMPACT_ATOMS: atom_id res chain seq x y z
N MET A 1 16.79 52.95 58.62
CA MET A 1 17.00 54.04 57.64
C MET A 1 18.22 53.71 56.79
N LYS A 2 18.04 53.03 55.65
CA LYS A 2 19.07 52.80 54.62
C LYS A 2 18.40 52.78 53.24
N LEU A 3 19.07 53.42 52.30
CA LEU A 3 18.57 53.93 51.03
C LEU A 3 18.14 52.84 50.04
N ALA A 4 17.07 53.13 49.30
CA ALA A 4 16.63 52.40 48.12
C ALA A 4 17.55 52.70 46.92
N ARG A 5 17.88 51.67 46.13
CA ARG A 5 18.61 51.80 44.86
C ARG A 5 17.74 51.25 43.74
N ILE A 6 17.48 52.11 42.77
CA ILE A 6 16.64 51.93 41.59
C ILE A 6 17.39 51.10 40.55
N TYR A 7 16.70 50.16 39.88
CA TYR A 7 17.19 49.50 38.67
C TYR A 7 16.30 49.88 37.47
N PRO A 8 16.89 50.09 36.28
CA PRO A 8 16.17 50.63 35.13
C PRO A 8 15.34 49.55 34.42
N PHE A 9 14.18 49.99 33.94
CA PHE A 9 13.21 49.22 33.17
C PHE A 9 13.68 49.16 31.71
N VAL A 10 14.03 47.98 31.20
CA VAL A 10 14.32 47.76 29.77
C VAL A 10 13.11 47.07 29.16
N VAL A 11 12.38 47.79 28.31
CA VAL A 11 11.28 47.22 27.50
C VAL A 11 11.86 46.76 26.18
N ALA A 12 11.95 45.44 25.98
CA ALA A 12 12.21 44.86 24.67
C ALA A 12 10.87 44.77 23.91
N VAL A 13 10.73 45.58 22.85
CA VAL A 13 9.59 45.48 21.93
C VAL A 13 9.90 44.40 20.91
N GLY A 14 9.30 43.22 21.07
CA GLY A 14 9.33 42.14 20.08
C GLY A 14 8.29 42.40 18.99
N ILE A 15 8.75 42.60 17.75
CA ILE A 15 7.87 42.68 16.57
C ILE A 15 7.40 41.27 16.22
N MET A 16 6.10 41.00 16.39
CA MET A 16 5.47 39.73 16.01
C MET A 16 5.09 39.79 14.52
N PHE A 17 5.80 39.06 13.67
CA PHE A 17 5.36 38.79 12.30
C PHE A 17 4.31 37.68 12.33
N ALA A 18 3.04 38.03 12.12
CA ALA A 18 1.97 37.06 11.91
C ALA A 18 1.98 36.60 10.45
N LEU A 19 2.59 35.44 10.19
CA LEU A 19 2.42 34.72 8.92
C LEU A 19 1.01 34.12 8.89
N SER A 20 0.11 34.70 8.09
CA SER A 20 -1.16 34.06 7.74
C SER A 20 -0.89 32.90 6.79
N ALA A 21 -0.95 31.68 7.31
CA ALA A 21 -0.99 30.48 6.49
C ALA A 21 -2.40 30.32 5.92
N CYS A 22 -2.52 30.29 4.58
CA CYS A 22 -3.72 29.83 3.89
C CYS A 22 -3.99 28.38 4.30
N ARG A 23 -5.06 28.16 5.08
CA ARG A 23 -5.60 26.82 5.33
C ARG A 23 -6.24 26.31 4.05
N GLY A 24 -5.48 25.55 3.27
CA GLY A 24 -6.07 24.54 2.40
C GLY A 24 -6.83 23.54 3.28
N ILE A 25 -8.03 23.14 2.87
CA ILE A 25 -8.77 22.06 3.51
C ILE A 25 -8.00 20.78 3.21
N VAL A 26 -7.09 20.41 4.10
CA VAL A 26 -6.56 19.05 4.19
C VAL A 26 -7.68 18.24 4.82
N SER A 27 -8.29 17.33 4.07
CA SER A 27 -9.13 16.30 4.67
C SER A 27 -8.25 15.54 5.66
N ASN A 28 -8.63 15.54 6.94
CA ASN A 28 -7.93 14.74 7.93
C ASN A 28 -8.01 13.27 7.47
N PRO A 29 -6.87 12.58 7.30
CA PRO A 29 -6.91 11.16 7.01
C PRO A 29 -7.70 10.46 8.12
N SER A 30 -8.51 9.46 7.75
CA SER A 30 -9.13 8.56 8.72
C SER A 30 -8.05 8.05 9.67
N PRO A 31 -8.28 7.94 10.99
CA PRO A 31 -7.26 7.48 11.94
C PRO A 31 -6.69 6.09 11.60
N HIS A 32 -7.32 5.34 10.71
CA HIS A 32 -6.84 4.06 10.18
C HIS A 32 -5.91 4.18 8.96
N ALA A 33 -5.81 5.34 8.32
CA ALA A 33 -5.00 5.54 7.11
C ALA A 33 -3.48 5.50 7.38
N THR A 34 -3.05 5.68 8.63
CA THR A 34 -1.63 5.71 9.03
C THR A 34 -1.09 4.36 9.51
N GLN A 35 -1.94 3.36 9.68
CA GLN A 35 -1.54 2.01 10.08
C GLN A 35 -1.90 1.01 8.98
N ALA A 36 -1.04 0.02 8.75
CA ALA A 36 -1.32 -1.09 7.85
C ALA A 36 -2.53 -1.92 8.35
N THR A 37 -3.24 -2.53 7.40
CA THR A 37 -4.27 -3.53 7.68
C THR A 37 -3.69 -4.70 8.50
N ASP A 38 -4.47 -5.22 9.47
CA ASP A 38 -4.07 -6.35 10.30
C ASP A 38 -4.29 -7.70 9.58
N TYR A 39 -3.24 -8.25 9.00
CA TYR A 39 -3.30 -9.50 8.25
C TYR A 39 -3.34 -10.79 9.09
N ALA A 40 -3.32 -10.69 10.42
CA ALA A 40 -3.66 -11.83 11.27
C ALA A 40 -5.13 -12.25 11.16
N GLN A 41 -5.98 -11.36 10.64
CA GLN A 41 -7.40 -11.62 10.48
C GLN A 41 -7.69 -12.21 9.11
N ALA A 42 -8.27 -13.42 9.09
CA ALA A 42 -8.62 -14.11 7.84
C ALA A 42 -9.57 -13.31 6.94
N VAL A 43 -10.38 -12.40 7.51
CA VAL A 43 -11.29 -11.52 6.74
C VAL A 43 -10.56 -10.54 5.82
N HIS A 44 -9.27 -10.28 6.04
CA HIS A 44 -8.44 -9.42 5.20
C HIS A 44 -7.73 -10.19 4.08
N TRP A 45 -8.08 -11.46 3.88
CA TRP A 45 -7.56 -12.29 2.80
C TRP A 45 -8.67 -12.65 1.82
N LEU A 46 -8.45 -12.34 0.55
CA LEU A 46 -9.30 -12.79 -0.55
C LEU A 46 -9.12 -14.30 -0.79
N SER A 47 -7.90 -14.80 -0.63
CA SER A 47 -7.59 -16.22 -0.74
C SER A 47 -6.53 -16.63 0.27
N ILE A 48 -6.88 -17.63 1.09
CA ILE A 48 -5.96 -18.47 1.84
C ILE A 48 -6.23 -19.90 1.35
N PRO A 49 -5.36 -20.48 0.50
CA PRO A 49 -5.61 -21.79 -0.08
C PRO A 49 -5.40 -22.90 0.94
N VAL A 50 -6.02 -24.06 0.70
CA VAL A 50 -5.54 -25.31 1.30
C VAL A 50 -4.23 -25.66 0.61
N VAL A 51 -3.15 -25.81 1.37
CA VAL A 51 -1.82 -26.12 0.82
C VAL A 51 -1.84 -27.52 0.20
N SER A 52 -1.60 -27.57 -1.12
CA SER A 52 -1.55 -28.81 -1.90
C SER A 52 -0.38 -28.84 -2.91
N HIS A 53 0.41 -27.78 -2.99
CA HIS A 53 1.54 -27.64 -3.90
C HIS A 53 2.82 -27.23 -3.15
N ASP A 54 3.97 -27.50 -3.76
CA ASP A 54 5.29 -27.14 -3.22
C ASP A 54 5.70 -25.69 -3.57
N VAL A 55 4.92 -25.00 -4.39
CA VAL A 55 5.14 -23.62 -4.83
C VAL A 55 3.94 -22.77 -4.45
N ASP A 56 4.20 -21.54 -4.00
CA ASP A 56 3.17 -20.56 -3.70
C ASP A 56 3.14 -19.44 -4.75
N VAL A 57 1.97 -18.82 -4.92
CA VAL A 57 1.83 -17.55 -5.62
C VAL A 57 1.26 -16.53 -4.66
N PHE A 58 1.96 -15.42 -4.50
CA PHE A 58 1.42 -14.24 -3.83
C PHE A 58 0.88 -13.28 -4.89
N TYR A 59 -0.44 -13.15 -4.94
CA TYR A 59 -1.15 -12.46 -6.01
C TYR A 59 -1.73 -11.11 -5.54
N LEU A 60 -1.34 -10.04 -6.22
CA LEU A 60 -1.89 -8.69 -6.07
C LEU A 60 -2.81 -8.37 -7.25
N TYR A 61 -4.12 -8.42 -7.01
CA TYR A 61 -5.15 -8.17 -8.01
C TYR A 61 -5.15 -6.70 -8.48
N PRO A 62 -5.73 -6.37 -9.65
CA PRO A 62 -5.83 -4.97 -10.09
C PRO A 62 -6.76 -4.16 -9.18
N THR A 63 -6.85 -2.85 -9.39
CA THR A 63 -7.91 -2.09 -8.71
C THR A 63 -9.29 -2.68 -9.04
N ALA A 64 -10.03 -3.02 -8.00
CA ALA A 64 -11.39 -3.53 -8.00
C ALA A 64 -12.38 -2.45 -7.53
N TRP A 65 -11.90 -1.22 -7.36
CA TRP A 65 -12.68 -0.14 -6.78
C TRP A 65 -12.60 1.13 -7.63
N GLN A 66 -13.76 1.77 -7.75
CA GLN A 66 -13.90 3.11 -8.25
C GLN A 66 -14.90 3.83 -7.36
N LYS A 67 -14.61 5.07 -6.98
CA LYS A 67 -15.51 5.86 -6.15
C LYS A 67 -16.76 6.26 -6.94
N VAL A 68 -17.89 6.37 -6.22
CA VAL A 68 -19.18 6.71 -6.82
C VAL A 68 -19.38 8.22 -6.79
N ASN A 69 -19.02 8.86 -5.67
CA ASN A 69 -19.13 10.30 -5.51
C ASN A 69 -17.74 10.95 -5.53
N ALA A 70 -17.63 12.13 -6.13
CA ALA A 70 -16.37 12.88 -6.15
C ALA A 70 -15.83 13.18 -4.74
N SER A 71 -16.73 13.31 -3.76
CA SER A 71 -16.42 13.56 -2.34
C SER A 71 -15.94 12.34 -1.56
N ASP A 72 -16.09 11.13 -2.12
CA ASP A 72 -15.57 9.93 -1.47
C ASP A 72 -14.02 10.01 -1.43
N PRO A 73 -13.37 9.35 -0.45
CA PRO A 73 -11.92 9.30 -0.37
C PRO A 73 -11.28 8.81 -1.68
N ASN A 74 -9.99 9.08 -1.88
CA ASN A 74 -9.26 8.54 -3.04
C ASN A 74 -8.64 7.16 -2.79
N ILE A 75 -8.73 6.67 -1.55
CA ILE A 75 -8.32 5.33 -1.14
C ILE A 75 -9.54 4.68 -0.47
N CYS A 76 -9.91 3.47 -0.87
CA CYS A 76 -11.03 2.77 -0.24
C CYS A 76 -10.65 2.21 1.13
N ASP A 77 -11.65 2.04 1.99
CA ASP A 77 -11.51 1.22 3.19
C ASP A 77 -11.32 -0.25 2.81
N ILE A 78 -10.69 -1.02 3.71
CA ILE A 78 -10.34 -2.43 3.49
C ILE A 78 -11.58 -3.32 3.36
N ASP A 79 -12.70 -2.91 3.96
CA ASP A 79 -13.97 -3.62 3.96
C ASP A 79 -14.98 -3.02 2.98
N ASN A 80 -14.53 -2.17 2.04
CA ASN A 80 -15.42 -1.56 1.07
C ASN A 80 -16.16 -2.63 0.24
N PRO A 81 -17.51 -2.70 0.29
CA PRO A 81 -18.25 -3.80 -0.32
C PRO A 81 -18.05 -3.94 -1.84
N SER A 82 -17.88 -2.81 -2.54
CA SER A 82 -17.65 -2.82 -4.00
C SER A 82 -16.26 -3.37 -4.33
N MET A 83 -15.24 -2.99 -3.55
CA MET A 83 -13.89 -3.53 -3.67
C MET A 83 -13.86 -5.04 -3.39
N LEU A 84 -14.53 -5.50 -2.32
CA LEU A 84 -14.60 -6.92 -1.98
C LEU A 84 -15.29 -7.76 -3.07
N ALA A 85 -16.37 -7.25 -3.66
CA ALA A 85 -17.06 -7.93 -4.75
C ALA A 85 -16.23 -7.92 -6.06
N GLY A 86 -15.64 -6.78 -6.41
CA GLY A 86 -14.85 -6.62 -7.63
C GLY A 86 -13.55 -7.42 -7.61
N SER A 87 -12.93 -7.56 -6.44
CA SER A 87 -11.66 -8.28 -6.26
C SER A 87 -11.86 -9.79 -6.43
N ALA A 88 -12.96 -10.36 -5.95
CA ALA A 88 -13.33 -11.75 -6.26
C ALA A 88 -13.48 -11.99 -7.77
N ALA A 89 -14.13 -11.07 -8.49
CA ALA A 89 -14.24 -11.15 -9.95
C ALA A 89 -12.89 -10.95 -10.66
N ALA A 90 -11.98 -10.14 -10.11
CA ALA A 90 -10.63 -10.00 -10.64
C ALA A 90 -9.80 -11.27 -10.42
N PHE A 91 -9.85 -11.85 -9.22
CA PHE A 91 -9.18 -13.10 -8.90
C PHE A 91 -9.60 -14.23 -9.84
N ALA A 92 -10.90 -14.41 -10.05
CA ALA A 92 -11.44 -15.44 -10.95
C ALA A 92 -10.95 -15.32 -12.40
N ARG A 93 -10.59 -14.11 -12.86
CA ARG A 93 -10.14 -13.84 -14.24
C ARG A 93 -8.65 -14.13 -14.47
N SER A 94 -7.81 -14.01 -13.44
CA SER A 94 -6.35 -14.02 -13.62
C SER A 94 -5.59 -14.85 -12.61
N ALA A 95 -6.04 -14.92 -11.35
CA ALA A 95 -5.33 -15.66 -10.31
C ALA A 95 -5.52 -17.18 -10.45
N THR A 96 -6.71 -17.60 -10.91
CA THR A 96 -7.07 -19.02 -11.11
C THR A 96 -6.19 -19.72 -12.14
N ALA A 97 -5.50 -18.97 -13.01
CA ALA A 97 -4.52 -19.52 -13.94
C ALA A 97 -3.35 -20.23 -13.22
N PHE A 98 -3.09 -19.88 -11.97
CA PHE A 98 -2.01 -20.47 -11.16
C PHE A 98 -2.42 -21.66 -10.31
N GLU A 99 -3.73 -21.82 -10.03
CA GLU A 99 -4.25 -22.87 -9.13
C GLU A 99 -3.89 -24.32 -9.52
N PRO A 100 -3.72 -24.68 -10.81
CA PRO A 100 -3.31 -26.03 -11.17
C PRO A 100 -1.89 -26.43 -10.74
N PHE A 101 -1.06 -25.47 -10.30
CA PHE A 101 0.36 -25.72 -10.02
C PHE A 101 0.91 -25.00 -8.79
N ALA A 102 0.14 -24.12 -8.13
CA ALA A 102 0.59 -23.38 -6.97
C ALA A 102 -0.54 -23.11 -5.96
N ASN A 103 -0.16 -22.86 -4.70
CA ASN A 103 -1.08 -22.36 -3.69
C ASN A 103 -1.20 -20.84 -3.85
N VAL A 104 -2.39 -20.34 -4.22
CA VAL A 104 -2.59 -18.90 -4.51
C VAL A 104 -3.07 -18.15 -3.28
N TYR A 105 -2.18 -17.38 -2.66
CA TYR A 105 -2.48 -16.43 -1.60
C TYR A 105 -2.78 -15.07 -2.20
N ALA A 106 -3.87 -14.43 -1.76
CA ALA A 106 -4.22 -13.08 -2.19
C ALA A 106 -4.78 -12.28 -1.00
N PRO A 107 -4.14 -11.19 -0.57
CA PRO A 107 -4.67 -10.32 0.46
C PRO A 107 -5.69 -9.35 -0.13
N TYR A 108 -6.73 -8.98 0.61
CA TYR A 108 -7.36 -7.68 0.36
C TYR A 108 -6.36 -6.59 0.76
N TYR A 109 -6.23 -5.53 -0.01
CA TYR A 109 -5.40 -4.37 0.34
C TYR A 109 -6.17 -3.11 -0.03
N ARG A 110 -5.99 -2.03 0.73
CA ARG A 110 -6.69 -0.77 0.41
C ARG A 110 -6.23 -0.23 -0.93
N GLN A 111 -7.18 0.10 -1.80
CA GLN A 111 -6.90 0.43 -3.19
C GLN A 111 -7.12 1.92 -3.46
N ALA A 112 -6.30 2.47 -4.35
CA ALA A 112 -6.58 3.79 -4.89
C ALA A 112 -7.73 3.72 -5.90
N ASP A 113 -8.57 4.74 -5.89
CA ASP A 113 -9.65 4.95 -6.86
C ASP A 113 -9.10 4.92 -8.29
N ALA A 114 -9.65 4.06 -9.13
CA ALA A 114 -9.17 3.87 -10.51
C ALA A 114 -9.22 5.18 -11.33
N ALA A 115 -10.34 5.90 -11.27
CA ALA A 115 -10.54 7.10 -12.07
C ALA A 115 -9.61 8.24 -11.63
N TYR A 116 -9.50 8.48 -10.32
CA TYR A 116 -8.60 9.46 -9.75
C TYR A 116 -7.14 9.12 -10.05
N ALA A 117 -6.69 7.89 -9.76
CA ALA A 117 -5.30 7.49 -9.97
C ALA A 117 -4.88 7.70 -11.42
N LEU A 118 -5.70 7.28 -12.39
CA LEU A 118 -5.42 7.43 -13.82
C LEU A 118 -5.49 8.87 -14.33
N SER A 119 -6.06 9.79 -13.55
CA SER A 119 -6.09 11.23 -13.88
C SER A 119 -4.81 11.97 -13.47
N LEU A 120 -3.98 11.37 -12.61
CA LEU A 120 -2.78 11.99 -12.09
C LEU A 120 -1.61 11.91 -13.09
N PRO A 121 -0.68 12.88 -13.07
CA PRO A 121 0.64 12.71 -13.66
C PRO A 121 1.35 11.48 -13.08
N LEU A 122 2.18 10.80 -13.88
CA LEU A 122 2.85 9.55 -13.47
C LEU A 122 3.56 9.63 -12.10
N PRO A 123 4.35 10.67 -11.77
CA PRO A 123 4.99 10.75 -10.45
C PRO A 123 4.01 10.81 -9.28
N GLU A 124 2.87 11.48 -9.47
CA GLU A 124 1.83 11.59 -8.44
C GLU A 124 1.02 10.30 -8.33
N HIS A 125 0.77 9.61 -9.45
CA HIS A 125 0.20 8.27 -9.47
C HIS A 125 1.12 7.28 -8.72
N ASP A 126 2.41 7.25 -9.04
CA ASP A 126 3.38 6.38 -8.38
C ASP A 126 3.45 6.65 -6.87
N ALA A 127 3.47 7.93 -6.47
CA ALA A 127 3.46 8.31 -5.06
C ALA A 127 2.17 7.89 -4.34
N LEU A 128 1.02 7.98 -5.01
CA LEU A 128 -0.27 7.51 -4.47
C LEU A 128 -0.24 6.00 -4.20
N ILE A 129 0.28 5.21 -5.15
CA ILE A 129 0.34 3.76 -5.02
C ILE A 129 1.41 3.32 -4.02
N ALA A 130 2.55 4.01 -3.96
CA ALA A 130 3.61 3.80 -2.96
C ALA A 130 3.17 4.11 -1.52
N GLY A 131 2.05 4.80 -1.32
CA GLY A 131 1.44 5.05 -0.03
C GLY A 131 0.67 3.84 0.53
N ILE A 132 -0.60 4.08 0.90
CA ILE A 132 -1.44 3.08 1.57
C ILE A 132 -1.53 1.73 0.84
N PRO A 133 -1.71 1.67 -0.50
CA PRO A 133 -1.81 0.39 -1.20
C PRO A 133 -0.55 -0.49 -1.03
N THR A 134 0.63 0.12 -1.12
CA THR A 134 1.90 -0.57 -0.92
C THR A 134 2.11 -0.94 0.54
N MET A 135 1.80 -0.05 1.48
CA MET A 135 1.91 -0.32 2.91
C MET A 135 1.11 -1.59 3.30
N ASP A 136 -0.12 -1.71 2.83
CA ASP A 136 -0.96 -2.88 3.09
C ASP A 136 -0.42 -4.15 2.42
N ALA A 137 -0.04 -4.07 1.15
CA ALA A 137 0.49 -5.23 0.43
C ALA A 137 1.82 -5.75 1.03
N VAL A 138 2.69 -4.86 1.51
CA VAL A 138 3.93 -5.24 2.19
C VAL A 138 3.60 -5.91 3.53
N ALA A 139 2.69 -5.35 4.33
CA ALA A 139 2.27 -5.98 5.59
C ALA A 139 1.62 -7.36 5.37
N ALA A 140 0.83 -7.52 4.31
CA ALA A 140 0.28 -8.80 3.91
C ALA A 140 1.36 -9.81 3.51
N PHE A 141 2.32 -9.36 2.70
CA PHE A 141 3.39 -10.21 2.21
C PHE A 141 4.27 -10.69 3.35
N ASP A 142 4.63 -9.79 4.27
CA ASP A 142 5.39 -10.09 5.47
C ASP A 142 4.68 -11.15 6.33
N TYR A 143 3.39 -10.93 6.61
CA TYR A 143 2.57 -11.91 7.34
C TYR A 143 2.51 -13.27 6.62
N TYR A 144 2.36 -13.27 5.29
CA TYR A 144 2.39 -14.50 4.50
C TYR A 144 3.72 -15.23 4.62
N ILE A 145 4.85 -14.51 4.57
CA ILE A 145 6.19 -15.10 4.71
C ILE A 145 6.38 -15.72 6.09
N GLU A 146 5.95 -15.03 7.15
CA GLU A 146 6.11 -15.48 8.54
C GLU A 146 5.20 -16.64 8.93
N HIS A 147 3.95 -16.65 8.43
CA HIS A 147 2.91 -17.54 8.95
C HIS A 147 2.44 -18.61 7.97
N PHE A 148 2.51 -18.37 6.66
CA PHE A 148 1.90 -19.26 5.67
C PHE A 148 2.91 -19.96 4.76
N ASN A 149 3.89 -19.21 4.23
CA ASN A 149 4.82 -19.68 3.20
C ASN A 149 5.64 -20.90 3.63
N ALA A 150 5.98 -21.01 4.93
CA ALA A 150 6.68 -22.14 5.53
C ALA A 150 7.93 -22.61 4.77
N GLY A 151 8.66 -21.69 4.13
CA GLY A 151 9.88 -22.04 3.41
C GLY A 151 9.73 -22.27 1.90
N ARG A 152 8.50 -22.32 1.36
CA ARG A 152 8.27 -22.69 -0.03
C ARG A 152 8.80 -21.64 -1.01
N PRO A 153 9.34 -22.05 -2.17
CA PRO A 153 9.57 -21.13 -3.27
C PRO A 153 8.26 -20.45 -3.67
N PHE A 154 8.34 -19.18 -4.07
CA PHE A 154 7.14 -18.40 -4.40
C PHE A 154 7.30 -17.60 -5.68
N ILE A 155 6.17 -17.36 -6.33
CA ILE A 155 6.03 -16.46 -7.46
C ILE A 155 5.28 -15.23 -6.97
N LEU A 156 5.71 -14.05 -7.42
CA LEU A 156 4.92 -12.83 -7.28
C LEU A 156 4.15 -12.58 -8.56
N ALA A 157 2.87 -12.24 -8.46
CA ALA A 157 2.05 -11.92 -9.62
C ALA A 157 1.17 -10.71 -9.33
N GLY A 158 1.19 -9.73 -10.23
CA GLY A 158 0.41 -8.50 -10.14
C GLY A 158 -0.27 -8.18 -11.46
N HIS A 159 -1.37 -7.42 -11.39
CA HIS A 159 -1.96 -6.79 -12.58
C HIS A 159 -2.30 -5.33 -12.33
N SER A 160 -2.02 -4.44 -13.30
CA SER A 160 -2.35 -3.00 -13.24
C SER A 160 -1.88 -2.35 -11.93
N GLN A 161 -2.77 -1.80 -11.09
CA GLN A 161 -2.40 -1.26 -9.77
C GLN A 161 -1.64 -2.28 -8.91
N GLY A 162 -2.05 -3.56 -8.91
CA GLY A 162 -1.36 -4.62 -8.20
C GLY A 162 0.07 -4.85 -8.70
N SER A 163 0.36 -4.58 -9.98
CA SER A 163 1.72 -4.60 -10.54
C SER A 163 2.56 -3.41 -10.09
N ASN A 164 1.96 -2.22 -10.00
CA ASN A 164 2.66 -1.05 -9.46
C ASN A 164 3.00 -1.26 -7.98
N VAL A 165 2.07 -1.81 -7.19
CA VAL A 165 2.32 -2.23 -5.81
C VAL A 165 3.42 -3.31 -5.74
N LEU A 166 3.36 -4.30 -6.62
CA LEU A 166 4.36 -5.37 -6.70
C LEU A 166 5.76 -4.84 -6.98
N ILE A 167 5.90 -3.82 -7.83
CA ILE A 167 7.19 -3.15 -8.06
C ILE A 167 7.75 -2.59 -6.75
N ASN A 168 6.93 -1.90 -5.94
CA ASN A 168 7.37 -1.35 -4.66
C ASN A 168 7.74 -2.45 -3.65
N LEU A 169 7.03 -3.58 -3.66
CA LEU A 169 7.39 -4.76 -2.86
C LEU A 169 8.75 -5.33 -3.29
N LEU A 170 9.00 -5.43 -4.60
CA LEU A 170 10.27 -5.90 -5.16
C LEU A 170 11.44 -4.97 -4.81
N THR A 171 11.28 -3.66 -5.00
CA THR A 171 12.38 -2.69 -4.82
C THR A 171 12.55 -2.18 -3.39
N GLY A 172 11.53 -2.33 -2.54
CA GLY A 172 11.60 -2.04 -1.12
C GLY A 172 11.83 -3.32 -0.31
N TYR A 173 10.75 -4.07 -0.06
CA TYR A 173 10.78 -5.20 0.86
C TYR A 173 11.82 -6.26 0.46
N LEU A 174 11.85 -6.72 -0.79
CA LEU A 174 12.77 -7.80 -1.19
C LEU A 174 14.24 -7.34 -1.29
N ALA A 175 14.49 -6.06 -1.52
CA ALA A 175 15.84 -5.50 -1.46
C ALA A 175 16.41 -5.57 -0.04
N ASP A 176 15.56 -5.35 0.97
CA ASP A 176 15.93 -5.41 2.39
C ASP A 176 15.96 -6.85 2.97
N HIS A 177 15.35 -7.82 2.29
CA HIS A 177 15.20 -9.21 2.74
C HIS A 177 15.78 -10.22 1.73
N PRO A 178 17.11 -10.27 1.54
CA PRO A 178 17.76 -11.12 0.54
C PRO A 178 17.51 -12.62 0.76
N GLU A 179 17.30 -13.07 1.99
CA GLU A 179 16.94 -14.45 2.33
C GLU A 179 15.54 -14.83 1.86
N VAL A 180 14.60 -13.88 1.87
CA VAL A 180 13.27 -14.06 1.26
C VAL A 180 13.41 -14.04 -0.26
N TYR A 181 14.15 -13.08 -0.80
CA TYR A 181 14.36 -12.92 -2.23
C TYR A 181 14.96 -14.16 -2.90
N GLN A 182 15.88 -14.86 -2.23
CA GLN A 182 16.47 -16.12 -2.72
C GLN A 182 15.46 -17.23 -3.00
N ARG A 183 14.25 -17.16 -2.42
CA ARG A 183 13.16 -18.14 -2.65
C ARG A 183 12.17 -17.69 -3.72
N MET A 184 12.30 -16.46 -4.22
CA MET A 184 11.45 -15.97 -5.30
C MET A 184 11.85 -16.63 -6.63
N VAL A 185 10.89 -17.26 -7.30
CA VAL A 185 11.10 -17.94 -8.59
C VAL A 185 10.98 -16.96 -9.76
N ALA A 186 9.94 -16.13 -9.74
CA ALA A 186 9.63 -15.18 -10.79
C ALA A 186 8.70 -14.07 -10.28
N ALA A 187 8.68 -12.95 -11.00
CA ALA A 187 7.70 -11.88 -10.83
C ALA A 187 6.96 -11.61 -12.14
N TYR A 188 5.63 -11.72 -12.14
CA TYR A 188 4.75 -11.34 -13.24
C TYR A 188 4.16 -9.96 -12.97
N VAL A 189 4.80 -8.92 -13.50
CA VAL A 189 4.42 -7.51 -13.34
C VAL A 189 3.62 -7.05 -14.57
N ILE A 190 2.34 -7.43 -14.65
CA ILE A 190 1.53 -7.23 -15.86
C ILE A 190 0.75 -5.91 -15.80
N GLY A 191 0.75 -5.12 -16.87
CA GLY A 191 -0.09 -3.91 -16.93
C GLY A 191 0.44 -2.69 -16.16
N TYR A 192 1.73 -2.69 -15.80
CA TYR A 192 2.48 -1.50 -15.37
C TYR A 192 3.91 -1.55 -15.92
N PRO A 193 4.53 -0.43 -16.32
CA PRO A 193 5.85 -0.46 -16.96
C PRO A 193 6.96 -0.87 -15.98
N VAL A 194 7.83 -1.78 -16.44
CA VAL A 194 9.14 -2.08 -15.83
C VAL A 194 10.19 -1.44 -16.72
N THR A 195 10.82 -0.35 -16.25
CA THR A 195 11.75 0.44 -17.05
C THR A 195 13.20 -0.03 -16.86
N ALA A 196 14.09 0.36 -17.77
CA ALA A 196 15.52 0.08 -17.61
C ALA A 196 16.10 0.73 -16.35
N GLU A 197 15.59 1.92 -15.96
CA GLU A 197 15.98 2.60 -14.73
C GLU A 197 15.59 1.81 -13.47
N LEU A 198 14.42 1.15 -13.49
CA LEU A 198 13.99 0.29 -12.39
C LEU A 198 14.85 -0.97 -12.23
N LEU A 199 15.49 -1.43 -13.31
CA LEU A 199 16.31 -2.63 -13.35
C LEU A 199 17.81 -2.37 -13.15
N ALA A 200 18.23 -1.09 -13.11
CA ALA A 200 19.63 -0.67 -13.03
C ALA A 200 20.12 -0.64 -11.58
#